data_AF-A0A1Y1CNW3-F1
#
_entry.id   AF-A0A1Y1CNW3-F1
#
_cell.length_a   1.000
_cell.length_b   1.000
_cell.length_c   1.000
_cell.angle_alpha   90.00
_cell.angle_beta   90.00
_cell.angle_gamma   90.00
#
_symmetry.space_group_name_H-M   'P 1'
#
loop_
_entity.id
_entity.type
_entity.pdbx_description
1 polymer ?
#
loop_
_entity_poly.entity_id
_entity_poly.type
_entity_poly.pdbx_seq_one_letter_code
_entity_poly.pdbx_strand_id
1 'polypeptide(L)'
;MIGYSQELPTKPANGYTFPIGSKFTIELHPIDSTKFDYSIIKYEPFQELVDTWENDSIFKENGQKGTIEFCFCLSTSGDSDEEKEKNMKILLLMKNRTEHTLTYNSDIQTEVNGEFKETSNAGTFPGAKGTEMWPYMIHQIGLNGFKKMK
;
A
#
# COMPACT_ATOMS: atom_id res chain seq x y z
N MET A 1 7.14 12.64 -8.59
CA MET A 1 6.21 11.50 -8.50
C MET A 1 5.11 11.68 -9.55
N ILE A 2 4.58 10.57 -10.09
CA ILE A 2 3.64 10.58 -11.24
C ILE A 2 2.19 10.53 -10.72
N GLY A 3 1.35 11.50 -11.12
CA GLY A 3 -0.09 11.56 -10.78
C GLY A 3 -0.97 10.65 -11.67
N TYR A 4 -2.10 10.18 -11.13
CA TYR A 4 -2.90 9.08 -11.69
C TYR A 4 -3.91 9.53 -12.75
N SER A 5 -3.53 9.38 -14.03
CA SER A 5 -4.41 9.26 -15.19
C SER A 5 -3.63 8.52 -16.29
N GLN A 6 -3.39 7.22 -16.11
CA GLN A 6 -2.64 6.41 -17.06
C GLN A 6 -3.39 5.13 -17.40
N GLU A 7 -3.31 4.71 -18.67
CA GLU A 7 -3.74 3.38 -19.11
C GLU A 7 -3.00 2.30 -18.31
N LEU A 8 -3.74 1.27 -17.87
CA LEU A 8 -3.18 0.12 -17.17
C LEU A 8 -2.85 -0.99 -18.18
N PRO A 9 -1.73 -1.73 -18.00
CA PRO A 9 -0.72 -1.52 -16.97
C PRO A 9 0.15 -0.29 -17.26
N THR A 10 0.63 0.38 -16.20
CA THR A 10 1.58 1.49 -16.37
C THR A 10 2.94 0.99 -16.86
N LYS A 11 3.80 1.91 -17.34
CA LYS A 11 5.20 1.55 -17.62
C LYS A 11 5.94 1.23 -16.31
N PRO A 12 6.94 0.34 -16.28
CA PRO A 12 7.76 0.15 -15.10
C PRO A 12 8.41 1.48 -14.65
N ALA A 13 8.31 1.80 -13.36
CA ALA A 13 8.98 2.94 -12.77
C ALA A 13 9.38 2.65 -11.31
N ASN A 14 10.30 3.45 -10.79
CA ASN A 14 10.82 3.29 -9.43
C ASN A 14 9.83 3.75 -8.35
N GLY A 15 8.77 4.47 -8.69
CA GLY A 15 7.79 4.87 -7.70
C GLY A 15 6.56 5.61 -8.21
N TYR A 16 5.49 5.49 -7.44
CA TYR A 16 4.18 6.06 -7.69
C TYR A 16 3.53 6.52 -6.38
N THR A 17 2.52 7.39 -6.49
CA THR A 17 1.79 7.98 -5.34
C THR A 17 0.32 7.63 -5.33
N PHE A 18 -0.15 7.04 -4.26
CA PHE A 18 -1.51 6.55 -4.14
C PHE A 18 -2.29 7.44 -3.16
N PRO A 19 -3.44 8.00 -3.54
CA PRO A 19 -4.29 8.71 -2.60
C PRO A 19 -4.93 7.74 -1.61
N ILE A 20 -5.28 8.26 -0.43
CA ILE A 20 -6.11 7.54 0.53
C ILE A 20 -7.41 7.07 -0.11
N GLY A 21 -7.82 5.85 0.22
CA GLY A 21 -8.96 5.19 -0.41
C GLY A 21 -8.62 4.61 -1.77
N SER A 22 -7.43 4.01 -1.90
CA SER A 22 -7.02 3.31 -3.11
C SER A 22 -6.69 1.85 -2.84
N LYS A 23 -7.07 1.00 -3.77
CA LYS A 23 -6.68 -0.40 -3.81
C LYS A 23 -5.99 -0.66 -5.15
N PHE A 24 -4.82 -1.28 -5.10
CA PHE A 24 -3.97 -1.41 -6.27
C PHE A 24 -3.13 -2.68 -6.22
N THR A 25 -2.70 -3.11 -7.38
CA THR A 25 -1.82 -4.28 -7.53
C THR A 25 -0.63 -3.88 -8.39
N ILE A 26 0.56 -4.22 -7.91
CA ILE A 26 1.81 -3.99 -8.64
C ILE A 26 2.43 -5.30 -9.11
N GLU A 27 3.12 -5.24 -10.23
CA GLU A 27 4.01 -6.28 -10.75
C GLU A 27 5.45 -5.74 -10.72
N LEU A 28 6.37 -6.54 -10.17
CA LEU A 28 7.78 -6.15 -10.05
C LEU A 28 8.55 -6.51 -11.32
N HIS A 29 9.40 -5.59 -11.76
CA HIS A 29 10.31 -5.77 -12.90
C HIS A 29 11.76 -5.64 -12.42
N PRO A 30 12.57 -6.71 -12.48
CA PRO A 30 13.94 -6.66 -12.00
C PRO A 30 14.78 -5.69 -12.83
N ILE A 31 15.45 -4.77 -12.15
CA ILE A 31 16.47 -3.88 -12.74
C ILE A 31 17.84 -4.56 -12.65
N ASP A 32 18.09 -5.23 -11.52
CA ASP A 32 19.27 -6.04 -11.26
C ASP A 32 18.92 -7.26 -10.38
N SER A 33 19.92 -7.93 -9.81
CA SER A 33 19.70 -9.13 -8.97
C SER A 33 18.92 -8.86 -7.67
N THR A 34 18.85 -7.61 -7.23
CA THR A 34 18.32 -7.17 -5.94
C THR A 34 17.24 -6.09 -6.03
N LYS A 35 17.22 -5.25 -7.07
CA LYS A 35 16.35 -4.07 -7.18
C LYS A 35 15.27 -4.26 -8.24
N PHE A 36 14.14 -3.60 -8.01
CA PHE A 36 12.98 -3.64 -8.88
C PHE A 36 12.44 -2.25 -9.19
N ASP A 37 12.03 -2.06 -10.43
CA ASP A 37 10.97 -1.12 -10.79
C ASP A 37 9.64 -1.87 -10.68
N TYR A 38 8.51 -1.16 -10.75
CA TYR A 38 7.21 -1.81 -10.79
C TYR A 38 6.23 -1.11 -11.74
N SER A 39 5.29 -1.91 -12.24
CA SER A 39 4.12 -1.42 -12.98
C SER A 39 2.89 -1.59 -12.11
N ILE A 40 1.93 -0.69 -12.24
CA ILE A 40 0.61 -0.85 -11.65
C ILE A 40 -0.24 -1.57 -12.67
N ILE A 41 -0.73 -2.75 -12.30
CA ILE A 41 -1.50 -3.62 -13.21
C ILE A 41 -3.00 -3.57 -12.93
N LYS A 42 -3.39 -3.13 -11.72
CA LYS A 42 -4.77 -2.92 -11.29
C LYS A 42 -4.83 -1.73 -10.35
N TYR A 43 -5.88 -0.93 -10.48
CA TYR A 43 -6.16 0.19 -9.61
C TYR A 43 -7.67 0.38 -9.53
N GLU A 44 -8.19 0.53 -8.32
CA GLU A 44 -9.59 0.85 -8.07
C GLU A 44 -9.71 1.80 -6.86
N PRO A 45 -10.67 2.74 -6.88
CA PRO A 45 -11.05 3.48 -5.69
C PRO A 45 -11.60 2.53 -4.61
N PHE A 46 -11.29 2.82 -3.36
CA PHE A 46 -11.73 2.04 -2.21
C PHE A 46 -12.19 2.98 -1.09
N GLN A 47 -13.50 3.15 -0.92
CA GLN A 47 -14.08 4.12 0.01
C GLN A 47 -14.65 3.47 1.28
N GLU A 48 -14.48 2.15 1.45
CA GLU A 48 -14.98 1.43 2.59
C GLU A 48 -14.12 1.69 3.83
N LEU A 49 -14.77 1.75 4.99
CA LEU A 49 -14.11 1.79 6.29
C LEU A 49 -13.78 0.36 6.72
N VAL A 50 -12.51 0.10 7.02
CA VAL A 50 -12.02 -1.25 7.35
C VAL A 50 -11.94 -1.44 8.86
N ASP A 51 -12.27 -2.62 9.36
CA ASP A 51 -11.96 -2.96 10.75
C ASP A 51 -10.45 -3.13 10.92
N THR A 52 -9.88 -2.47 11.93
CA THR A 52 -8.44 -2.41 12.17
C THR A 52 -7.85 -3.79 12.48
N TRP A 53 -8.64 -4.67 13.09
CA TRP A 53 -8.22 -6.01 13.52
C TRP A 53 -8.80 -7.11 12.62
N GLU A 54 -10.02 -6.94 12.11
CA GLU A 54 -10.74 -7.91 11.29
C GLU A 54 -10.72 -7.53 9.79
N ASN A 55 -9.56 -7.60 9.15
CA ASN A 55 -9.37 -7.22 7.73
C ASN A 55 -8.78 -8.30 6.83
N ASP A 56 -8.84 -9.57 7.24
CA ASP A 56 -8.32 -10.69 6.43
C ASP A 56 -9.04 -10.86 5.08
N SER A 57 -10.30 -10.44 4.99
CA SER A 57 -11.13 -10.53 3.78
C SER A 57 -10.82 -9.49 2.71
N ILE A 58 -10.02 -8.46 3.01
CA ILE A 58 -9.69 -7.37 2.07
C ILE A 58 -9.01 -7.92 0.81
N PHE A 59 -8.18 -8.95 0.96
CA PHE A 59 -7.52 -9.62 -0.15
C PHE A 59 -8.13 -11.00 -0.35
N LYS A 60 -8.42 -11.35 -1.61
CA LYS A 60 -8.88 -12.71 -1.95
C LYS A 60 -7.83 -13.72 -1.53
N GLU A 61 -8.23 -14.91 -1.10
CA GLU A 61 -7.24 -15.95 -0.73
C GLU A 61 -6.33 -16.31 -1.93
N ASN A 62 -6.92 -16.50 -3.11
CA ASN A 62 -6.26 -16.89 -4.36
C ASN A 62 -6.07 -15.70 -5.33
N GLY A 63 -5.21 -14.74 -4.96
CA GLY A 63 -4.81 -13.63 -5.84
C GLY A 63 -3.77 -14.02 -6.89
N GLN A 64 -3.40 -13.06 -7.74
CA GLN A 64 -2.43 -13.26 -8.82
C GLN A 64 -1.03 -13.55 -8.24
N LYS A 65 -0.38 -14.62 -8.69
CA LYS A 65 1.00 -14.93 -8.28
C LYS A 65 1.96 -13.93 -8.90
N GLY A 66 3.07 -13.64 -8.21
CA GLY A 66 4.10 -12.72 -8.69
C GLY A 66 3.77 -11.24 -8.53
N THR A 67 2.68 -10.90 -7.83
CA THR A 67 2.25 -9.52 -7.61
C THR A 67 2.21 -9.17 -6.13
N ILE A 68 2.06 -7.88 -5.83
CA ILE A 68 1.78 -7.40 -4.48
C ILE A 68 0.49 -6.57 -4.55
N GLU A 69 -0.50 -6.96 -3.74
CA GLU A 69 -1.75 -6.23 -3.59
C GLU A 69 -1.64 -5.27 -2.40
N PHE A 70 -2.21 -4.08 -2.55
CA PHE A 70 -2.23 -3.04 -1.52
C PHE A 70 -3.63 -2.48 -1.35
N CYS A 71 -3.97 -2.09 -0.13
CA CYS A 71 -5.15 -1.28 0.18
C CYS A 71 -4.72 -0.16 1.14
N PHE A 72 -4.76 1.07 0.66
CA PHE A 72 -4.47 2.27 1.44
C PHE A 72 -5.79 2.94 1.81
N CYS A 73 -6.23 2.79 3.06
CA CYS A 73 -7.61 3.06 3.47
C CYS A 73 -7.72 3.59 4.90
N LEU A 74 -8.91 4.11 5.22
CA LEU A 74 -9.29 4.44 6.58
C LEU A 74 -9.69 3.15 7.31
N SER A 75 -9.33 3.06 8.59
CA SER A 75 -9.79 2.00 9.47
C SER A 75 -10.30 2.54 10.80
N THR A 76 -11.08 1.71 11.48
CA THR A 76 -11.51 1.96 12.85
C THR A 76 -11.61 0.64 13.64
N SER A 77 -11.92 0.71 14.93
CA SER A 77 -12.24 -0.44 15.77
C SER A 77 -13.17 -0.03 16.91
N GLY A 78 -13.92 -0.99 17.45
CA GLY A 78 -14.84 -0.78 18.57
C GLY A 78 -16.29 -1.05 18.18
N ASP A 79 -17.13 -1.23 19.20
CA ASP A 79 -18.51 -1.66 19.01
C ASP A 79 -19.47 -0.48 18.92
N SER A 80 -19.13 0.63 19.58
CA SER A 80 -19.92 1.87 19.59
C SER A 80 -19.41 2.92 18.58
N ASP A 81 -20.29 3.83 18.17
CA ASP A 81 -19.93 4.92 17.25
C ASP A 81 -18.87 5.85 17.86
N GLU A 82 -18.92 6.11 19.17
CA GLU A 82 -17.93 6.93 19.88
C GLU A 82 -16.54 6.27 19.89
N GLU A 83 -16.48 4.96 20.11
CA GLU A 83 -15.22 4.22 20.01
C GLU A 83 -14.68 4.25 18.58
N LYS A 84 -15.56 4.05 17.59
CA LYS A 84 -15.16 4.07 16.19
C LYS A 84 -14.61 5.43 15.77
N GLU A 85 -15.20 6.53 16.23
CA GLU A 85 -14.69 7.86 15.94
C GLU A 85 -13.32 8.09 16.57
N LYS A 86 -13.12 7.68 17.83
CA LYS A 86 -11.84 7.82 18.54
C LYS A 86 -10.73 6.93 18.01
N ASN A 87 -11.10 5.78 17.44
CA ASN A 87 -10.17 4.76 16.96
C ASN A 87 -9.88 4.85 15.47
N MET A 88 -10.26 5.94 14.80
CA MET A 88 -9.93 6.18 13.40
C MET A 88 -8.42 6.17 13.16
N LYS A 89 -7.99 5.44 12.13
CA LYS A 89 -6.60 5.31 11.71
C LYS A 89 -6.49 5.25 10.19
N ILE A 90 -5.27 5.39 9.70
CA ILE A 90 -4.91 5.09 8.32
C ILE A 90 -4.17 3.77 8.29
N LEU A 91 -4.55 2.88 7.36
CA LEU A 91 -3.85 1.62 7.10
C LEU A 91 -3.29 1.57 5.69
N LEU A 92 -2.09 0.99 5.59
CA LEU A 92 -1.62 0.35 4.37
C LEU A 92 -1.61 -1.15 4.61
N LEU A 93 -2.62 -1.83 4.09
CA LEU A 93 -2.67 -3.29 4.05
C LEU A 93 -1.96 -3.78 2.81
N MET A 94 -1.25 -4.91 2.93
CA MET A 94 -0.50 -5.49 1.83
C MET A 94 -0.60 -7.01 1.81
N LYS A 95 -0.61 -7.59 0.61
CA LYS A 95 -0.47 -9.04 0.42
C LYS A 95 0.59 -9.31 -0.65
N ASN A 96 1.76 -9.75 -0.20
CA ASN A 96 2.87 -10.09 -1.09
C ASN A 96 2.73 -11.53 -1.59
N ARG A 97 2.54 -11.70 -2.89
CA ARG A 97 2.43 -13.00 -3.58
C ARG A 97 3.63 -13.28 -4.48
N THR A 98 4.70 -12.52 -4.30
CA THR A 98 6.01 -12.82 -4.87
C THR A 98 6.72 -13.83 -3.97
N GLU A 99 7.79 -14.42 -4.49
CA GLU A 99 8.70 -15.27 -3.70
C GLU A 99 9.73 -14.46 -2.91
N HIS A 100 9.71 -13.12 -3.01
CA HIS A 100 10.73 -12.25 -2.44
C HIS A 100 10.27 -11.60 -1.15
N THR A 101 11.15 -11.63 -0.15
CA THR A 101 11.09 -10.70 0.98
C THR A 101 11.68 -9.37 0.54
N LEU A 102 10.94 -8.28 0.74
CA LEU A 102 11.24 -6.98 0.13
C LEU A 102 11.28 -5.86 1.16
N THR A 103 12.24 -4.95 1.01
CA THR A 103 12.17 -3.59 1.55
C THR A 103 11.74 -2.62 0.47
N TYR A 104 11.14 -1.52 0.86
CA TYR A 104 10.79 -0.38 0.02
C TYR A 104 10.79 0.88 0.89
N ASN A 105 10.68 2.04 0.27
CA ASN A 105 10.50 3.30 0.97
C ASN A 105 9.03 3.71 0.91
N SER A 106 8.54 4.26 2.03
CA SER A 106 7.21 4.86 2.13
C SER A 106 7.39 6.35 2.37
N ASP A 107 6.82 7.19 1.50
CA ASP A 107 6.77 8.63 1.69
C ASP A 107 5.32 9.05 1.91
N ILE A 108 5.02 9.85 2.93
CA ILE A 108 3.64 10.23 3.29
C ILE A 108 3.43 11.73 3.14
N GLN A 109 2.24 12.11 2.68
CA GLN A 109 1.78 13.50 2.63
C GLN A 109 0.62 13.68 3.63
N THR A 110 0.87 14.43 4.70
CA THR A 110 -0.12 14.66 5.78
C THR A 110 -0.92 15.94 5.62
N GLU A 111 -0.50 16.84 4.72
CA GLU A 111 -1.19 18.10 4.42
C GLU A 111 -1.65 18.10 2.95
N VAL A 112 -2.82 18.66 2.67
CA VAL A 112 -3.32 18.78 1.29
C VAL A 112 -2.34 19.63 0.47
N ASN A 113 -1.79 19.05 -0.60
CA ASN A 113 -0.72 19.64 -1.43
C ASN A 113 0.59 19.94 -0.67
N GLY A 114 0.79 19.35 0.51
CA GLY A 114 2.02 19.47 1.28
C GLY A 114 3.19 18.66 0.71
N GLU A 115 4.31 18.71 1.41
CA GLU A 115 5.49 17.91 1.05
C GLU A 115 5.35 16.46 1.49
N PHE A 116 6.01 15.57 0.74
CA PHE A 116 6.16 14.18 1.13
C PHE A 116 7.33 14.02 2.11
N LYS A 117 7.11 13.23 3.16
CA LYS A 117 8.11 12.92 4.17
C LYS A 117 8.28 11.41 4.29
N GLU A 118 9.52 10.95 4.33
CA GLU A 118 9.83 9.55 4.51
C GLU A 118 9.31 9.03 5.86
N THR A 119 8.72 7.83 5.85
CA THR A 119 8.33 7.09 7.04
C THR A 119 8.98 5.71 7.02
N SER A 120 9.21 5.16 8.20
CA SER A 120 9.67 3.79 8.36
C SER A 120 8.56 2.80 8.01
N ASN A 121 8.95 1.69 7.38
CA ASN A 121 8.12 0.51 7.18
C ASN A 121 8.86 -0.78 7.58
N ALA A 122 8.13 -1.88 7.70
CA ALA A 122 8.69 -3.19 8.03
C ALA A 122 9.10 -4.00 6.78
N GLY A 123 8.90 -3.45 5.58
CA GLY A 123 8.95 -4.21 4.34
C GLY A 123 7.77 -5.17 4.18
N THR A 124 7.91 -6.14 3.28
CA THR A 124 6.86 -7.12 2.99
C THR A 124 7.41 -8.51 2.75
N PHE A 125 6.72 -9.53 3.26
CA PHE A 125 7.21 -10.92 3.34
C PHE A 125 6.36 -11.86 2.47
N PRO A 126 6.95 -12.86 1.79
CA PRO A 126 6.23 -13.78 0.91
C PRO A 126 5.04 -14.45 1.60
N GLY A 127 3.87 -14.38 0.98
CA GLY A 127 2.64 -14.99 1.47
C GLY A 127 2.01 -14.30 2.69
N ALA A 128 2.74 -13.43 3.38
CA ALA A 128 2.25 -12.72 4.56
C ALA A 128 1.31 -11.57 4.19
N LYS A 129 0.36 -11.29 5.09
CA LYS A 129 -0.36 -10.01 5.09
C LYS A 129 0.47 -9.04 5.93
N GLY A 130 0.84 -7.90 5.33
CA GLY A 130 1.50 -6.80 6.03
C GLY A 130 0.48 -5.72 6.38
N THR A 131 0.70 -5.05 7.51
CA THR A 131 -0.10 -3.91 7.95
C THR A 131 0.83 -2.81 8.44
N GLU A 132 0.76 -1.64 7.83
CA GLU A 132 1.27 -0.40 8.41
C GLU A 132 0.09 0.46 8.86
N MET A 133 0.27 1.22 9.94
CA MET A 133 -0.80 1.91 10.63
C MET A 133 -0.32 3.26 11.17
N TRP A 134 -1.10 4.31 10.93
CA TRP A 134 -0.80 5.66 11.41
C TRP A 134 -2.00 6.25 12.18
N PRO A 135 -1.76 6.92 13.32
CA PRO A 135 -2.81 7.54 14.13
C PRO A 135 -3.20 8.95 13.64
N TYR A 136 -2.75 9.36 12.47
CA TYR A 136 -2.98 10.68 11.90
C TYR A 136 -3.34 10.56 10.42
N MET A 137 -4.00 11.60 9.88
CA MET A 137 -4.43 11.63 8.49
C MET A 137 -3.24 11.65 7.54
N ILE A 138 -3.32 10.81 6.50
CA ILE A 138 -2.41 10.82 5.37
C ILE A 138 -3.27 10.91 4.12
N HIS A 139 -2.98 11.88 3.26
CA HIS A 139 -3.73 12.10 2.03
C HIS A 139 -3.20 11.24 0.88
N GLN A 140 -1.87 11.05 0.83
CA GLN A 140 -1.21 10.27 -0.20
C GLN A 140 -0.01 9.52 0.37
N ILE A 141 0.27 8.36 -0.20
CA ILE A 141 1.46 7.57 0.08
C ILE A 141 2.25 7.33 -1.22
N GLY A 142 3.54 7.67 -1.21
CA GLY A 142 4.50 7.31 -2.24
C GLY A 142 5.17 5.99 -1.87
N LEU A 143 5.17 5.02 -2.78
CA LEU A 143 5.88 3.77 -2.62
C LEU A 143 6.99 3.68 -3.67
N ASN A 144 8.23 3.50 -3.24
CA ASN A 144 9.37 3.47 -4.14
C ASN A 144 10.52 2.58 -3.67
N GLY A 145 11.48 2.32 -4.56
CA GLY A 145 12.76 1.72 -4.18
C GLY A 145 12.67 0.27 -3.68
N PHE A 146 11.81 -0.55 -4.28
CA PHE A 146 11.67 -1.98 -3.93
C PHE A 146 12.96 -2.76 -4.14
N LYS A 147 13.38 -3.50 -3.10
CA LYS A 147 14.62 -4.29 -3.07
C LYS A 147 14.44 -5.58 -2.30
N LYS A 148 15.15 -6.64 -2.67
CA LYS A 148 15.22 -7.87 -1.85
C LYS A 148 15.87 -7.57 -0.49
N MET A 149 15.25 -8.04 0.58
CA MET A 149 15.92 -8.19 1.87
C MET A 149 17.04 -9.22 1.74
N LYS A 150 18.17 -8.95 2.40
CA LYS A 150 19.28 -9.89 2.51
C LYS A 150 19.00 -10.95 3.56
#